data_AF-A0A9E1QQ20-F1
#
_entry.id   AF-A0A9E1QQ20-F1
#
_cell.length_a   1.000
_cell.length_b   1.000
_cell.length_c   1.000
_cell.angle_alpha   90.00
_cell.angle_beta   90.00
_cell.angle_gamma   90.00
#
_symmetry.space_group_name_H-M   'P 1'
#
loop_
_entity.id
_entity.type
_entity.pdbx_description
1 polymer ?
#
loop_
_entity_poly.entity_id
_entity_poly.type
_entity_poly.pdbx_seq_one_letter_code
_entity_poly.pdbx_strand_id
1 'polypeptide(L)'
;MAKLIDKIIFTLKRVPKSYRFAQVGVHEIEQLDDKFDLLYCKAIEHIHDWKKTFESISKISKKGSILYFKHRPFFSYLGAHRYASVGIPWGHILLNDDEYIRFVNQHHKGRSREMTEFFLQGLAYPRYTISDMLRIAQLNNFIPISVRYDSPKYINQSSGFINEVDSFWDIVWENYPRVSAEEIMCGMAHIVFKKIN
;
A
#
# COMPACT_ATOMS: atom_id res chain seq x y z
N MET A 1 64.54 13.16 3.55
CA MET A 1 63.45 13.46 4.52
C MET A 1 62.10 13.21 3.85
N ALA A 2 61.67 11.95 3.82
CA ALA A 2 60.40 11.56 3.22
C ALA A 2 59.29 11.52 4.28
N LYS A 3 58.11 11.99 3.88
CA LYS A 3 56.95 12.35 4.69
C LYS A 3 56.42 11.20 5.56
N LEU A 4 56.33 11.45 6.86
CA LEU A 4 55.48 10.71 7.78
C LEU A 4 54.03 11.19 7.56
N ILE A 5 53.32 10.56 6.64
CA ILE A 5 51.85 10.65 6.57
C ILE A 5 51.35 9.45 7.35
N ASP A 6 51.11 9.65 8.64
CA ASP A 6 50.41 8.69 9.48
C ASP A 6 49.03 8.43 8.87
N LYS A 7 48.85 7.20 8.38
CA LYS A 7 47.56 6.65 8.00
C LYS A 7 46.68 6.61 9.25
N ILE A 8 45.83 7.61 9.43
CA ILE A 8 44.68 7.50 10.33
C ILE A 8 43.70 6.51 9.69
N ILE A 9 43.87 5.23 10.03
CA ILE A 9 42.88 4.19 9.74
C ILE A 9 41.76 4.35 10.78
N PHE A 10 40.69 5.06 10.41
CA PHE A 10 39.43 5.02 11.15
C PHE A 10 38.83 3.62 10.98
N THR A 11 39.14 2.73 11.92
CA THR A 11 38.44 1.45 12.05
C THR A 11 37.10 1.75 12.72
N LEU A 12 36.05 2.02 11.94
CA LEU A 12 34.69 2.12 12.46
C LEU A 12 34.34 0.77 13.11
N LYS A 13 34.41 0.69 14.45
CA LYS A 13 33.92 -0.46 15.21
C LYS A 13 32.45 -0.66 14.85
N ARG A 14 32.15 -1.76 14.17
CA ARG A 14 30.76 -2.15 13.87
C ARG A 14 30.06 -2.42 15.20
N VAL A 15 29.11 -1.57 15.54
CA VAL A 15 28.19 -1.84 16.65
C VAL A 15 27.40 -3.11 16.31
N PRO A 16 27.34 -4.11 17.20
CA PRO A 16 26.54 -5.31 16.97
C PRO A 16 25.07 -4.93 16.75
N LYS A 17 24.43 -5.52 15.74
CA LYS A 17 23.00 -5.31 15.48
C LYS A 17 22.19 -6.23 16.38
N SER A 18 21.18 -5.70 17.07
CA SER A 18 20.19 -6.49 17.80
C SER A 18 18.89 -6.56 16.99
N TYR A 19 18.17 -7.67 17.13
CA TYR A 19 16.91 -7.92 16.43
C TYR A 19 15.90 -8.51 17.41
N ARG A 20 14.64 -8.10 17.29
CA ARG A 20 13.48 -8.65 18.02
C ARG A 20 12.37 -8.92 17.01
N PHE A 21 11.78 -10.11 17.08
CA PHE A 21 10.63 -10.50 16.27
C PHE A 21 9.43 -10.66 17.18
N ALA A 22 8.27 -10.18 16.73
CA ALA A 22 7.01 -10.30 17.44
C ALA A 22 5.89 -10.54 16.41
N GLN A 23 4.96 -11.42 16.75
CA GLN A 23 3.75 -11.63 15.97
C GLN A 23 2.66 -10.74 16.53
N VAL A 24 2.42 -9.60 15.89
CA VAL A 24 1.41 -8.61 16.29
C VAL A 24 0.76 -8.01 15.06
N GLY A 25 -0.56 -7.81 15.10
CA GLY A 25 -1.27 -7.08 14.07
C GLY A 25 -1.06 -5.57 14.21
N VAL A 26 -1.08 -4.83 13.10
CA VAL A 26 -0.84 -3.37 13.15
C VAL A 26 -1.90 -2.63 13.97
N HIS A 27 -3.13 -3.14 14.02
CA HIS A 27 -4.22 -2.61 14.84
C HIS A 27 -4.00 -2.73 16.35
N GLU A 28 -3.05 -3.53 16.77
CA GLU A 28 -2.73 -3.84 18.17
C GLU A 28 -1.24 -3.63 18.46
N ILE A 29 -0.54 -2.91 17.58
CA ILE A 29 0.92 -2.76 17.62
C ILE A 29 1.42 -2.05 18.88
N GLU A 30 0.53 -1.37 19.61
CA GLU A 30 0.81 -0.82 20.93
C GLU A 30 1.23 -1.89 21.97
N GLN A 31 0.86 -3.17 21.78
CA GLN A 31 1.28 -4.26 22.66
C GLN A 31 2.80 -4.48 22.69
N LEU A 32 3.54 -3.89 21.75
CA LEU A 32 5.00 -3.94 21.73
C LEU A 32 5.66 -3.13 22.85
N ASP A 33 4.92 -2.20 23.47
CA ASP A 33 5.38 -1.25 24.49
C ASP A 33 6.67 -0.48 24.11
N ASP A 34 6.81 -0.18 22.82
CA ASP A 34 7.96 0.51 22.24
C ASP A 34 7.52 1.79 21.50
N LYS A 35 8.48 2.71 21.35
CA LYS A 35 8.32 3.90 20.50
C LYS A 35 9.39 3.93 19.42
N PHE A 36 8.99 4.24 18.19
CA PHE A 36 9.85 4.11 17.02
C PHE A 36 10.13 5.48 16.36
N ASP A 37 11.38 5.66 15.92
CA ASP A 37 11.84 6.80 15.11
C ASP A 37 11.60 6.56 13.61
N LEU A 38 11.52 5.30 13.19
CA LEU A 38 11.23 4.88 11.82
C LEU A 38 10.32 3.66 11.84
N LEU A 39 9.23 3.73 11.09
CA LEU A 39 8.36 2.61 10.78
C LEU A 39 8.39 2.35 9.28
N TYR A 40 8.73 1.12 8.91
CA TYR A 40 8.76 0.66 7.52
C TYR A 40 7.68 -0.40 7.33
N CYS A 41 6.65 -0.07 6.54
CA CYS A 41 5.55 -0.97 6.25
C CYS A 41 5.61 -1.39 4.78
N LYS A 42 5.78 -2.69 4.56
CA LYS A 42 5.69 -3.33 3.25
C LYS A 42 4.45 -4.21 3.24
N ALA A 43 3.79 -4.28 2.08
CA ALA A 43 2.59 -5.11 1.90
C ALA A 43 1.41 -4.67 2.80
N ILE A 44 1.37 -3.38 3.14
CA ILE A 44 0.37 -2.79 4.03
C ILE A 44 -1.02 -2.73 3.37
N GLU A 45 -1.10 -2.88 2.04
CA GLU A 45 -2.34 -3.02 1.27
C GLU A 45 -3.26 -4.19 1.71
N HIS A 46 -2.73 -5.16 2.44
CA HIS A 46 -3.52 -6.28 2.99
C HIS A 46 -4.23 -5.94 4.31
N ILE A 47 -3.97 -4.77 4.87
CA ILE A 47 -4.59 -4.35 6.13
C ILE A 47 -5.87 -3.58 5.83
N HIS A 48 -6.98 -4.01 6.46
CA HIS A 48 -8.25 -3.29 6.46
C HIS A 48 -8.25 -2.19 7.52
N ASP A 49 -9.26 -1.31 7.53
CA ASP A 49 -9.38 -0.24 8.53
C ASP A 49 -8.12 0.65 8.68
N TRP A 50 -7.87 1.43 7.64
CA TRP A 50 -6.76 2.39 7.62
C TRP A 50 -6.85 3.43 8.73
N LYS A 51 -8.05 3.77 9.20
CA LYS A 51 -8.22 4.73 10.30
C LYS A 51 -7.59 4.18 11.57
N LYS A 52 -7.97 2.96 11.97
CA LYS A 52 -7.38 2.28 13.13
C LYS A 52 -5.89 2.01 12.91
N THR A 53 -5.47 1.63 11.71
CA THR A 53 -4.06 1.45 11.37
C THR A 53 -3.23 2.70 11.66
N PHE A 54 -3.65 3.87 11.16
CA PHE A 54 -2.94 5.13 11.42
C PHE A 54 -3.04 5.56 12.88
N GLU A 55 -4.14 5.28 13.58
CA GLU A 55 -4.29 5.54 15.01
C GLU A 55 -3.28 4.72 15.84
N SER A 56 -3.21 3.40 15.60
CA SER A 56 -2.28 2.51 16.32
C SER A 56 -0.82 2.82 16.00
N ILE A 57 -0.49 3.08 14.72
CA ILE A 57 0.85 3.54 14.32
C ILE A 57 1.19 4.87 15.00
N SER A 58 0.25 5.82 15.02
CA SER A 58 0.40 7.11 15.69
C SER A 58 0.79 6.94 17.17
N LYS A 59 0.17 5.98 17.87
CA LYS A 59 0.45 5.71 19.28
C LYS A 59 1.88 5.23 19.51
N ILE A 60 2.50 4.48 18.59
CA ILE A 60 3.87 3.97 18.76
C ILE A 60 4.94 4.84 18.08
N SER A 61 4.54 5.89 17.38
CA SER A 61 5.46 6.83 16.73
C SER A 61 5.93 7.92 17.70
N LYS A 62 7.23 8.22 17.69
CA LYS A 62 7.77 9.43 18.35
C LYS A 62 7.45 10.67 17.53
N LYS A 63 7.35 11.84 18.17
CA LYS A 63 7.31 13.12 17.45
C LYS A 63 8.52 13.24 16.53
N GLY A 64 8.29 13.58 15.26
CA GLY A 64 9.33 13.67 14.23
C GLY A 64 9.70 12.35 13.56
N SER A 65 9.14 11.20 13.98
CA SER A 65 9.41 9.91 13.37
C SER A 65 8.98 9.86 11.91
N ILE A 66 9.61 8.97 11.14
CA ILE A 66 9.27 8.70 9.74
C ILE A 66 8.41 7.44 9.64
N LEU A 67 7.31 7.54 8.91
CA LEU A 67 6.50 6.40 8.51
C LEU A 67 6.64 6.23 7.00
N TYR A 68 7.07 5.05 6.58
CA TYR A 68 7.30 4.74 5.18
C TYR A 68 6.43 3.57 4.75
N PHE A 69 5.60 3.79 3.74
CA PHE A 69 4.79 2.77 3.10
C PHE A 69 5.37 2.44 1.72
N LYS A 70 5.64 1.15 1.51
CA LYS A 70 5.77 0.55 0.19
C LYS A 70 4.48 -0.21 -0.11
N HIS A 71 3.60 0.45 -0.86
CA HIS A 71 2.21 0.10 -1.02
C HIS A 71 1.88 -0.18 -2.47
N ARG A 72 1.25 -1.31 -2.77
CA ARG A 72 0.62 -1.54 -4.08
C ARG A 72 -0.85 -1.15 -4.00
N PRO A 73 -1.28 -0.08 -4.67
CA PRO A 73 -2.68 0.31 -4.65
C PRO A 73 -3.57 -0.79 -5.21
N PHE A 74 -4.72 -1.01 -4.58
CA PHE A 74 -5.75 -1.91 -5.10
C PHE A 74 -6.14 -1.53 -6.53
N PHE A 75 -6.17 -0.23 -6.83
CA PHE A 75 -6.55 0.31 -8.13
C PHE A 75 -5.51 0.11 -9.22
N SER A 76 -4.28 -0.31 -8.89
CA SER A 76 -3.26 -0.62 -9.88
C SER A 76 -3.60 -1.90 -10.66
N TYR A 77 -2.98 -2.09 -11.83
CA TYR A 77 -3.21 -3.26 -12.69
C TYR A 77 -3.05 -4.61 -11.97
N LEU A 78 -2.11 -4.71 -11.03
CA LEU A 78 -1.86 -5.93 -10.22
C LEU A 78 -2.43 -5.83 -8.79
N GLY A 79 -3.25 -4.82 -8.51
CA GLY A 79 -3.75 -4.49 -7.17
C GLY A 79 -4.82 -5.43 -6.63
N ALA A 80 -5.53 -6.17 -7.47
CA ALA A 80 -6.50 -7.19 -7.03
C ALA A 80 -5.85 -8.41 -6.37
N HIS A 81 -4.53 -8.57 -6.51
CA HIS A 81 -3.83 -9.81 -6.17
C HIS A 81 -4.45 -11.06 -6.85
N ARG A 82 -3.80 -12.22 -6.70
CA ARG A 82 -4.19 -13.44 -7.42
C ARG A 82 -5.57 -13.97 -6.99
N TYR A 83 -5.91 -13.86 -5.71
CA TYR A 83 -7.13 -14.45 -5.15
C TYR A 83 -8.41 -13.67 -5.48
N ALA A 84 -8.29 -12.37 -5.78
CA ALA A 84 -9.42 -11.53 -6.18
C ALA A 84 -9.45 -11.21 -7.69
N SER A 85 -8.52 -11.77 -8.48
CA SER A 85 -8.51 -11.59 -9.93
C SER A 85 -9.50 -12.52 -10.64
N VAL A 86 -10.30 -11.95 -11.55
CA VAL A 86 -11.33 -12.62 -12.36
C VAL A 86 -10.85 -12.99 -13.77
N GLY A 87 -9.56 -12.81 -14.07
CA GLY A 87 -8.99 -13.11 -15.39
C GLY A 87 -9.30 -12.09 -16.49
N ILE A 88 -10.09 -11.05 -16.17
CA ILE A 88 -10.33 -9.89 -17.04
C ILE A 88 -9.30 -8.81 -16.68
N PRO A 89 -8.52 -8.28 -17.62
CA PRO A 89 -7.68 -7.10 -17.38
C PRO A 89 -8.50 -5.98 -16.74
N TRP A 90 -8.04 -5.45 -15.62
CA TRP A 90 -8.74 -4.41 -14.84
C TRP A 90 -10.13 -4.78 -14.31
N GLY A 91 -10.55 -6.05 -14.40
CA GLY A 91 -11.90 -6.46 -13.98
C GLY A 91 -12.24 -6.14 -12.52
N HIS A 92 -11.22 -5.98 -11.66
CA HIS A 92 -11.40 -5.59 -10.25
C HIS A 92 -11.76 -4.11 -10.03
N ILE A 93 -11.56 -3.25 -11.04
CA ILE A 93 -11.99 -1.84 -11.00
C ILE A 93 -13.06 -1.50 -12.04
N LEU A 94 -13.22 -2.33 -13.08
CA LEU A 94 -14.28 -2.18 -14.09
C LEU A 94 -15.63 -2.69 -13.60
N LEU A 95 -15.65 -3.70 -12.73
CA LEU A 95 -16.87 -4.23 -12.13
C LEU A 95 -17.12 -3.55 -10.78
N ASN A 96 -18.36 -3.16 -10.52
CA ASN A 96 -18.77 -2.84 -9.14
C ASN A 96 -18.90 -4.12 -8.29
N ASP A 97 -19.12 -3.97 -6.98
CA ASP A 97 -19.17 -5.11 -6.04
C ASP A 97 -20.22 -6.17 -6.44
N ASP A 98 -21.42 -5.75 -6.83
CA ASP A 98 -22.50 -6.66 -7.23
C ASP A 98 -22.19 -7.40 -8.54
N GLU A 99 -21.59 -6.69 -9.50
CA GLU A 99 -21.17 -7.26 -10.77
C GLU A 99 -20.02 -8.25 -10.60
N TYR A 100 -19.06 -7.93 -9.74
CA TYR A 100 -17.97 -8.83 -9.37
C TYR A 100 -18.51 -10.12 -8.76
N ILE A 101 -19.42 -10.01 -7.78
CA ILE A 101 -20.06 -11.16 -7.12
C ILE A 101 -20.81 -12.01 -8.15
N ARG A 102 -21.60 -11.38 -9.02
CA ARG A 102 -22.33 -12.06 -10.09
C ARG A 102 -21.38 -12.81 -11.02
N PHE A 103 -20.32 -12.15 -11.50
CA PHE A 103 -19.34 -12.74 -12.41
C PHE A 103 -18.66 -13.96 -11.78
N VAL A 104 -18.20 -13.82 -10.53
CA VAL A 104 -17.52 -14.89 -9.79
C VAL A 104 -18.45 -16.08 -9.54
N ASN A 105 -19.71 -15.85 -9.21
CA ASN A 105 -20.69 -16.93 -9.06
C ASN A 105 -21.02 -17.65 -10.37
N GLN A 106 -20.95 -16.95 -11.50
CA GLN A 106 -21.22 -17.54 -12.81
C GLN A 106 -20.01 -18.35 -13.34
N HIS A 107 -18.80 -17.80 -13.22
CA HIS A 107 -17.60 -18.30 -13.91
C HIS A 107 -16.58 -18.99 -12.99
N HIS A 108 -16.69 -18.83 -11.67
CA HIS A 108 -15.74 -19.38 -10.68
C HIS A 108 -16.42 -20.17 -9.56
N LYS A 109 -17.52 -20.87 -9.84
CA LYS A 109 -18.36 -21.61 -8.86
C LYS A 109 -17.59 -22.39 -7.80
N GLY A 110 -16.52 -23.09 -8.16
CA GLY A 110 -15.74 -23.92 -7.24
C GLY A 110 -14.93 -23.15 -6.19
N ARG A 111 -14.84 -21.82 -6.32
CA ARG A 111 -14.10 -20.94 -5.39
C ARG A 111 -14.77 -19.58 -5.18
N SER A 112 -16.06 -19.47 -5.52
CA SER A 112 -16.72 -18.17 -5.62
C SER A 112 -16.79 -17.48 -4.26
N ARG A 113 -17.06 -18.25 -3.21
CA ARG A 113 -17.07 -17.77 -1.83
C ARG A 113 -15.72 -17.18 -1.43
N GLU A 114 -14.63 -17.93 -1.62
CA GLU A 114 -13.28 -17.49 -1.24
C GLU A 114 -12.85 -16.23 -2.01
N MET A 115 -13.18 -16.16 -3.31
CA MET A 115 -12.90 -14.98 -4.13
C MET A 115 -13.67 -13.75 -3.62
N THR A 116 -14.98 -13.89 -3.37
CA THR A 116 -15.82 -12.80 -2.88
C THR A 116 -15.41 -12.34 -1.49
N GLU A 117 -15.18 -13.28 -0.56
CA GLU A 117 -14.70 -12.95 0.80
C GLU A 117 -13.36 -12.22 0.73
N PHE A 118 -12.40 -12.71 -0.06
CA PHE A 118 -11.10 -12.06 -0.20
C PHE A 118 -11.21 -10.67 -0.84
N PHE A 119 -12.05 -10.52 -1.86
CA PHE A 119 -12.30 -9.23 -2.50
C PHE A 119 -12.90 -8.22 -1.51
N LEU A 120 -13.94 -8.61 -0.78
CA LEU A 120 -14.70 -7.69 0.10
C LEU A 120 -14.09 -7.52 1.49
N GLN A 121 -13.15 -8.39 1.93
CA GLN A 121 -12.64 -8.35 3.31
C GLN A 121 -11.10 -8.41 3.41
N GLY A 122 -10.39 -8.87 2.37
CA GLY A 122 -8.95 -9.14 2.45
C GLY A 122 -8.02 -8.06 1.89
N LEU A 123 -8.49 -7.19 0.99
CA LEU A 123 -7.67 -6.20 0.29
C LEU A 123 -8.07 -4.76 0.61
N ALA A 124 -7.71 -4.25 1.80
CA ALA A 124 -8.00 -2.86 2.18
C ALA A 124 -9.46 -2.46 1.86
N TYR A 125 -10.45 -3.24 2.33
CA TYR A 125 -11.86 -2.88 2.24
C TYR A 125 -12.28 -2.13 3.52
N PRO A 126 -13.06 -1.03 3.44
CA PRO A 126 -13.47 -0.33 2.21
C PRO A 126 -12.26 0.26 1.47
N ARG A 127 -12.37 0.36 0.14
CA ARG A 127 -11.26 0.81 -0.72
C ARG A 127 -10.94 2.28 -0.46
N TYR A 128 -9.71 2.54 -0.01
CA TYR A 128 -9.19 3.88 0.15
C TYR A 128 -8.18 4.18 -0.95
N THR A 129 -8.32 5.34 -1.58
CA THR A 129 -7.30 5.87 -2.50
C THR A 129 -6.10 6.36 -1.70
N ILE A 130 -4.99 6.62 -2.38
CA ILE A 130 -3.84 7.27 -1.74
C ILE A 130 -4.27 8.62 -1.16
N SER A 131 -5.10 9.40 -1.87
CA SER A 131 -5.65 10.66 -1.36
C SER A 131 -6.43 10.48 -0.06
N ASP A 132 -7.24 9.41 0.05
CA ASP A 132 -7.92 9.08 1.29
C ASP A 132 -6.94 8.71 2.41
N MET A 133 -5.90 7.92 2.12
CA MET A 133 -4.86 7.59 3.10
C MET A 133 -4.12 8.84 3.58
N LEU A 134 -3.78 9.78 2.69
CA LEU A 134 -3.12 11.04 3.07
C LEU A 134 -3.98 11.84 4.04
N ARG A 135 -5.29 11.92 3.78
CA ARG A 135 -6.26 12.57 4.67
C ARG A 135 -6.33 11.87 6.02
N ILE A 136 -6.41 10.53 6.06
CA ILE A 136 -6.44 9.76 7.30
C ILE A 136 -5.15 9.95 8.10
N ALA A 137 -4.00 9.96 7.42
CA ALA A 137 -2.70 10.21 8.04
C ALA A 137 -2.65 11.60 8.71
N GLN A 138 -3.15 12.63 8.02
CA GLN A 138 -3.23 14.00 8.54
C GLN A 138 -4.07 14.08 9.82
N LEU A 139 -5.22 13.41 9.86
CA LEU A 139 -6.06 13.31 11.05
C LEU A 139 -5.36 12.61 12.23
N ASN A 140 -4.31 11.83 11.96
CA ASN A 140 -3.52 11.09 12.95
C ASN A 140 -2.14 11.72 13.20
N ASN A 141 -2.00 13.04 12.97
CA ASN A 141 -0.78 13.81 13.19
C ASN A 141 0.42 13.34 12.34
N PHE A 142 0.16 12.88 11.12
CA PHE A 142 1.19 12.62 10.12
C PHE A 142 1.01 13.56 8.94
N ILE A 143 2.09 14.20 8.49
CA ILE A 143 2.09 14.97 7.24
C ILE A 143 2.81 14.17 6.15
N PRO A 144 2.30 14.12 4.91
CA PRO A 144 3.06 13.52 3.82
C PRO A 144 4.26 14.42 3.47
N ILE A 145 5.42 13.80 3.33
CA ILE A 145 6.64 14.47 2.87
C ILE A 145 7.02 14.03 1.45
N SER A 146 6.58 12.85 1.01
CA SER A 146 6.77 12.39 -0.37
C SER A 146 5.74 11.34 -0.74
N VAL A 147 5.23 11.44 -1.97
CA VAL A 147 4.50 10.37 -2.66
C VAL A 147 5.22 10.16 -3.99
N ARG A 148 5.70 8.96 -4.24
CA ARG A 148 6.35 8.59 -5.51
C ARG A 148 5.72 7.33 -6.07
N TYR A 149 5.65 7.26 -7.38
CA TYR A 149 5.09 6.14 -8.11
C TYR A 149 6.17 5.50 -8.97
N ASP A 150 6.36 4.20 -8.81
CA ASP A 150 7.15 3.40 -9.73
C ASP A 150 6.30 3.07 -10.96
N SER A 151 6.94 3.02 -12.13
CA SER A 151 6.28 2.54 -13.34
C SER A 151 5.87 1.07 -13.21
N PRO A 152 4.72 0.66 -13.74
CA PRO A 152 4.27 -0.72 -13.70
C PRO A 152 5.12 -1.57 -14.64
N LYS A 153 5.41 -2.80 -14.22
CA LYS A 153 6.23 -3.77 -14.98
C LYS A 153 5.68 -4.04 -16.39
N TYR A 154 4.36 -3.93 -16.56
CA TYR A 154 3.65 -4.28 -17.79
C TYR A 154 2.97 -3.06 -18.42
N ILE A 155 3.60 -1.88 -18.35
CA ILE A 155 2.96 -0.60 -18.74
C ILE A 155 2.37 -0.63 -20.15
N ASN A 156 3.09 -1.19 -21.13
CA ASN A 156 2.61 -1.24 -22.51
C ASN A 156 1.38 -2.14 -22.64
N GLN A 157 1.39 -3.32 -22.00
CA GLN A 157 0.24 -4.23 -22.02
C GLN A 157 -0.95 -3.65 -21.27
N SER A 158 -0.73 -3.09 -20.06
CA SER A 158 -1.81 -2.53 -19.25
C SER A 158 -2.46 -1.33 -19.94
N SER A 159 -1.67 -0.48 -20.61
CA SER A 159 -2.19 0.63 -21.43
C SER A 159 -2.91 0.13 -22.68
N GLY A 160 -2.45 -0.95 -23.31
CA GLY A 160 -3.16 -1.60 -24.40
C GLY A 160 -4.57 -2.01 -24.00
N PHE A 161 -4.71 -2.70 -22.86
CA PHE A 161 -6.02 -3.11 -22.34
C PHE A 161 -6.93 -1.95 -21.97
N ILE A 162 -6.40 -0.80 -21.55
CA ILE A 162 -7.21 0.41 -21.32
C ILE A 162 -7.85 0.86 -22.63
N ASN A 163 -7.11 0.83 -23.74
CA ASN A 163 -7.60 1.26 -25.05
C ASN A 163 -8.57 0.26 -25.71
N GLU A 164 -8.61 -0.99 -25.23
CA GLU A 164 -9.56 -2.01 -25.70
C GLU A 164 -10.94 -1.89 -25.03
N VAL A 165 -11.06 -1.12 -23.94
CA VAL A 165 -12.29 -0.93 -23.19
C VAL A 165 -12.85 0.46 -23.48
N ASP A 166 -13.99 0.49 -24.18
CA ASP A 166 -14.72 1.73 -24.43
C ASP A 166 -15.07 2.42 -23.10
N SER A 167 -14.82 3.73 -23.01
CA SER A 167 -15.09 4.53 -21.81
C SER A 167 -14.46 3.97 -20.52
N PHE A 168 -13.30 3.31 -20.62
CA PHE A 168 -12.57 2.75 -19.47
C PHE A 168 -12.52 3.71 -18.27
N TRP A 169 -12.11 4.97 -18.50
CA TRP A 169 -11.97 5.96 -17.43
C TRP A 169 -13.30 6.36 -16.80
N ASP A 170 -14.35 6.49 -17.62
CA ASP A 170 -15.68 6.85 -17.13
C ASP A 170 -16.23 5.75 -16.22
N ILE A 171 -16.10 4.48 -16.62
CA ILE A 171 -16.52 3.32 -15.82
C ILE A 171 -15.75 3.28 -14.49
N VAL A 172 -14.43 3.43 -14.54
CA VAL A 172 -13.60 3.39 -13.32
C VAL A 172 -13.96 4.53 -12.37
N TRP A 173 -14.21 5.74 -12.86
CA TRP A 173 -14.58 6.87 -12.02
C TRP A 173 -16.04 6.86 -11.56
N GLU A 174 -16.94 6.20 -12.28
CA GLU A 174 -18.27 5.90 -11.77
C GLU A 174 -18.18 4.95 -10.55
N ASN A 175 -17.39 3.89 -10.65
CA ASN A 175 -17.17 2.94 -9.56
C ASN A 175 -16.35 3.55 -8.41
N TYR A 176 -15.34 4.38 -8.73
CA TYR A 176 -14.37 4.91 -7.77
C TYR A 176 -14.06 6.40 -8.03
N PRO A 177 -14.96 7.33 -7.65
CA PRO A 177 -14.88 8.75 -8.07
C PRO A 177 -13.65 9.53 -7.59
N ARG A 178 -12.90 9.00 -6.61
CA ARG A 178 -11.74 9.70 -6.01
C ARG A 178 -10.38 9.14 -6.44
N VAL A 179 -10.35 8.09 -7.27
CA VAL A 179 -9.08 7.47 -7.67
C VAL A 179 -8.38 8.31 -8.73
N SER A 180 -7.07 8.51 -8.60
CA SER A 180 -6.29 9.27 -9.57
C SER A 180 -5.72 8.36 -10.67
N ALA A 181 -5.41 8.96 -11.82
CA ALA A 181 -4.78 8.24 -12.93
C ALA A 181 -3.39 7.70 -12.54
N GLU A 182 -2.63 8.43 -11.72
CA GLU A 182 -1.32 7.98 -11.23
C GLU A 182 -1.45 6.72 -10.36
N GLU A 183 -2.49 6.63 -9.53
CA GLU A 183 -2.72 5.47 -8.68
C GLU A 183 -3.11 4.23 -9.51
N ILE A 184 -3.93 4.41 -10.54
CA ILE A 184 -4.28 3.35 -11.51
C ILE A 184 -3.03 2.91 -12.28
N MET A 185 -2.24 3.87 -12.77
CA MET A 185 -1.10 3.63 -13.64
C MET A 185 0.21 3.33 -12.90
N CYS A 186 0.21 3.18 -11.56
CA CYS A 186 1.42 2.87 -10.81
C CYS A 186 1.67 1.36 -10.69
N GLY A 187 2.95 0.97 -10.60
CA GLY A 187 3.35 -0.38 -10.19
C GLY A 187 3.48 -0.53 -8.68
N MET A 188 3.95 0.53 -8.02
CA MET A 188 4.18 0.62 -6.58
C MET A 188 4.15 2.09 -6.17
N ALA A 189 3.51 2.38 -5.06
CA ALA A 189 3.54 3.68 -4.41
C ALA A 189 4.51 3.65 -3.23
N HIS A 190 5.32 4.71 -3.14
CA HIS A 190 6.25 4.99 -2.07
C HIS A 190 5.77 6.24 -1.35
N ILE A 191 5.17 6.05 -0.19
CA ILE A 191 4.53 7.12 0.57
C ILE A 191 5.30 7.31 1.86
N VAL A 192 5.73 8.53 2.11
CA VAL A 192 6.53 8.88 3.28
C VAL A 192 5.80 9.95 4.04
N PHE A 193 5.63 9.71 5.34
CA PHE A 193 5.06 10.66 6.27
C PHE A 193 6.04 11.01 7.38
N LYS A 194 5.83 12.19 7.97
CA LYS A 194 6.50 12.62 9.19
C LYS A 194 5.47 12.85 10.29
N LYS A 195 5.73 12.31 11.48
CA LYS A 195 4.92 12.57 12.67
C LYS A 195 5.13 13.99 13.17
N ILE A 196 4.08 14.78 13.35
CA ILE A 196 4.18 16.18 13.79
C ILE A 196 3.95 16.38 15.28
N ASN A 197 3.06 15.60 15.91
CA ASN A 197 2.68 15.72 17.32
C ASN A 197 2.83 14.39 18.04
#